data_AF-A0A1I0RG77-F1
#
_entry.id   AF-A0A1I0RG77-F1
#
_cell.length_a   1.000
_cell.length_b   1.000
_cell.length_c   1.000
_cell.angle_alpha   90.00
_cell.angle_beta   90.00
_cell.angle_gamma   90.00
#
_symmetry.space_group_name_H-M   'P 1'
#
loop_
_entity.id
_entity.type
_entity.pdbx_description
1 polymer ?
#
loop_
_entity_poly.entity_id
_entity_poly.type
_entity_poly.pdbx_seq_one_letter_code
_entity_poly.pdbx_strand_id
1 'polypeptide(L)'
;MKDALPDFAEAPARTLCTDCGVSRMKDPSACGAACQFIKPDYDGAESRVHGRKAGDGDETFFGVTQAMYRAALTPPKQDAQWTGITTRLAEKLLEDGAVDAVLTMVPDAHDRWKPVPAIITQARDMARARGMRMGYAPLLALLEPAAEAGHKKIAVIGIPCQVYALRALEEKLGFERIYAIGTPCSDNTTTENFHSFVDRLTDAPETVTYLEFRADYHVELRFENGRKELIPFLKLPISDLPADFFPLTCKTCVDYTNRLADITVGYMAGEGDQWLIVRNGRGAEMLAGIRNELTLDAPRSKGNRTGAVKGFITNTRLAAGGLPVRRMPNFMRGVMGWLMPKIGPRGLEFARARLEMKAAETVLHLEREAPAKMKNMVPKHVWQLVAPYGFKKSESRNPRDDTHQ
;
A
#
# COMPACT_ATOMS: atom_id res chain seq x y z
N MET A 1 -13.66 -27.94 -1.57
CA MET A 1 -14.65 -27.23 -2.40
C MET A 1 -13.91 -26.16 -3.18
N LYS A 2 -14.07 -26.11 -4.51
CA LYS A 2 -13.72 -24.90 -5.27
C LYS A 2 -14.82 -23.90 -4.92
N ASP A 3 -14.60 -23.05 -3.94
CA ASP A 3 -15.53 -21.95 -3.68
C ASP A 3 -15.53 -21.10 -4.94
N ALA A 4 -16.64 -21.13 -5.68
CA ALA A 4 -16.84 -20.25 -6.82
C ALA A 4 -16.68 -18.82 -6.32
N LEU A 5 -15.98 -17.99 -7.09
CA LEU A 5 -15.78 -16.60 -6.72
C LEU A 5 -17.15 -15.94 -6.57
N PRO A 6 -17.38 -15.16 -5.49
CA PRO A 6 -18.65 -14.48 -5.33
C PRO A 6 -18.91 -13.62 -6.57
N ASP A 7 -20.08 -13.79 -7.18
CA ASP A 7 -20.49 -13.00 -8.33
C ASP A 7 -20.79 -11.58 -7.84
N PHE A 8 -19.96 -10.63 -8.24
CA PHE A 8 -20.11 -9.23 -7.82
C PHE A 8 -20.82 -8.44 -8.89
N ALA A 9 -21.69 -7.52 -8.47
CA ALA A 9 -22.31 -6.56 -9.36
C ALA A 9 -21.26 -5.80 -10.20
N GLU A 10 -21.64 -5.46 -11.43
CA GLU A 10 -20.81 -4.62 -12.28
C GLU A 10 -20.63 -3.24 -11.63
N ALA A 11 -19.38 -2.78 -11.54
CA ALA A 11 -19.09 -1.48 -10.94
C ALA A 11 -19.47 -0.34 -11.90
N PRO A 12 -20.22 0.69 -11.46
CA PRO A 12 -20.42 1.89 -12.25
C PRO A 12 -19.09 2.54 -12.62
N ALA A 13 -18.97 3.01 -13.86
CA ALA A 13 -17.76 3.67 -14.36
C ALA A 13 -17.42 4.92 -13.53
N ARG A 14 -16.14 5.04 -13.13
CA ARG A 14 -15.61 6.15 -12.33
C ARG A 14 -14.19 6.49 -12.77
N THR A 15 -13.88 7.77 -12.91
CA THR A 15 -12.58 8.24 -13.44
C THR A 15 -11.39 7.89 -12.53
N LEU A 16 -11.55 8.02 -11.21
CA LEU A 16 -10.51 7.72 -10.22
C LEU A 16 -10.98 6.57 -9.32
N CYS A 17 -10.86 5.35 -9.82
CA CYS A 17 -11.27 4.13 -9.13
C CYS A 17 -10.11 3.13 -9.07
N THR A 18 -9.94 2.49 -7.92
CA THR A 18 -9.02 1.34 -7.73
C THR A 18 -9.79 0.05 -7.47
N ASP A 19 -11.10 0.04 -7.79
CA ASP A 19 -12.06 -1.03 -7.51
C ASP A 19 -11.92 -1.61 -6.09
N CYS A 20 -12.03 -0.77 -5.05
CA CYS A 20 -11.93 -1.25 -3.67
C CYS A 20 -13.12 -2.14 -3.23
N GLY A 21 -14.20 -2.17 -4.02
CA GLY A 21 -15.39 -2.99 -3.82
C GLY A 21 -16.65 -2.21 -3.41
N VAL A 22 -16.54 -0.99 -2.89
CA VAL A 22 -17.71 -0.19 -2.45
C VAL A 22 -18.70 0.07 -3.59
N SER A 23 -18.20 0.32 -4.80
CA SER A 23 -19.04 0.54 -5.98
C SER A 23 -19.82 -0.69 -6.45
N ARG A 24 -19.57 -1.86 -5.85
CA ARG A 24 -20.25 -3.13 -6.17
C ARG A 24 -21.18 -3.60 -5.04
N MET A 25 -21.20 -2.87 -3.93
CA MET A 25 -22.16 -3.07 -2.84
C MET A 25 -23.56 -2.58 -3.27
N LYS A 26 -24.59 -2.93 -2.50
CA LYS A 26 -25.99 -2.53 -2.76
C LYS A 26 -26.17 -1.02 -2.96
N ASP A 27 -25.41 -0.21 -2.23
CA ASP A 27 -25.36 1.25 -2.40
C ASP A 27 -24.03 1.70 -3.03
N PRO A 28 -23.92 1.75 -4.36
CA PRO A 28 -22.70 2.24 -5.03
C PRO A 28 -22.47 3.74 -4.83
N SER A 29 -23.46 4.50 -4.33
CA SER A 29 -23.33 5.93 -4.05
C SER A 29 -22.49 6.20 -2.79
N ALA A 30 -22.34 5.20 -1.91
CA ALA A 30 -21.50 5.24 -0.72
C ALA A 30 -20.04 5.64 -1.03
N CYS A 31 -19.55 5.39 -2.25
CA CYS A 31 -18.28 5.91 -2.75
C CYS A 31 -18.12 7.43 -2.54
N GLY A 32 -19.20 8.22 -2.64
CA GLY A 32 -19.18 9.67 -2.45
C GLY A 32 -18.73 10.10 -1.05
N ALA A 33 -18.99 9.27 -0.04
CA ALA A 33 -18.59 9.51 1.35
C ALA A 33 -17.33 8.72 1.75
N ALA A 34 -17.07 7.57 1.12
CA ALA A 34 -16.03 6.62 1.55
C ALA A 34 -14.74 6.63 0.70
N CYS A 35 -14.74 7.26 -0.48
CA CYS A 35 -13.59 7.20 -1.38
C CYS A 35 -12.52 8.25 -1.04
N GLN A 36 -11.29 7.80 -0.75
CA GLN A 36 -10.16 8.71 -0.52
C GLN A 36 -9.76 9.53 -1.76
N PHE A 37 -10.16 9.13 -2.96
CA PHE A 37 -9.89 9.87 -4.21
C PHE A 37 -10.94 10.95 -4.51
N ILE A 38 -11.81 11.26 -3.55
CA ILE A 38 -12.81 12.35 -3.64
C ILE A 38 -12.45 13.47 -2.68
N LYS A 39 -12.51 13.22 -1.37
CA LYS A 39 -12.21 14.20 -0.31
C LYS A 39 -11.83 13.48 0.99
N PRO A 40 -10.58 13.01 1.13
CA PRO A 40 -10.19 12.24 2.30
C PRO A 40 -10.09 13.11 3.56
N ASP A 41 -10.49 12.56 4.70
CA ASP A 41 -10.40 13.17 6.04
C ASP A 41 -9.63 12.22 6.98
N TYR A 42 -8.29 12.24 6.88
CA TYR A 42 -7.44 11.40 7.72
C TYR A 42 -7.44 11.85 9.18
N ASP A 43 -7.47 13.15 9.48
CA ASP A 43 -7.54 13.68 10.84
C ASP A 43 -8.78 13.17 11.60
N GLY A 44 -9.96 13.29 10.97
CA GLY A 44 -11.21 12.80 11.55
C GLY A 44 -11.25 11.27 11.61
N ALA A 45 -10.78 10.59 10.57
CA ALA A 45 -10.73 9.12 10.55
C ALA A 45 -9.78 8.55 11.61
N GLU A 46 -8.57 9.09 11.78
CA GLU A 46 -7.64 8.67 12.82
C GLU A 46 -8.23 8.87 14.22
N SER A 47 -8.90 10.01 14.44
CA SER A 47 -9.59 10.29 15.71
C SER A 47 -10.67 9.25 16.02
N ARG A 48 -11.48 8.87 15.02
CA ARG A 48 -12.52 7.83 15.18
C ARG A 48 -11.93 6.43 15.38
N VAL A 49 -10.92 6.06 14.60
CA VAL A 49 -10.40 4.67 14.55
C VAL A 49 -9.38 4.38 15.65
N HIS A 50 -8.58 5.37 16.04
CA HIS A 50 -7.48 5.21 17.01
C HIS A 50 -7.69 6.03 18.29
N GLY A 51 -8.75 6.84 18.37
CA GLY A 51 -9.06 7.68 19.53
C GLY A 51 -8.29 9.00 19.59
N ARG A 52 -7.39 9.26 18.62
CA ARG A 52 -6.61 10.50 18.53
C ARG A 52 -6.09 10.73 17.12
N LYS A 53 -5.61 11.95 16.86
CA LYS A 53 -4.87 12.29 15.65
C LYS A 53 -3.40 11.92 15.76
N ALA A 54 -2.74 11.75 14.62
CA ALA A 54 -1.29 11.73 14.54
C ALA A 54 -0.69 13.05 15.07
N GLY A 55 0.34 12.93 15.89
CA GLY A 55 1.13 14.04 16.41
C GLY A 55 2.34 14.39 15.53
N ASP A 56 3.34 14.99 16.15
CA ASP A 56 4.59 15.39 15.51
C ASP A 56 5.61 14.24 15.42
N GLY A 57 6.78 14.52 14.85
CA GLY A 57 7.87 13.55 14.74
C GLY A 57 7.55 12.43 13.75
N ASP A 58 7.67 11.18 14.18
CA ASP A 58 7.42 10.01 13.31
C ASP A 58 5.97 9.89 12.87
N GLU A 59 5.00 10.34 13.68
CA GLU A 59 3.58 10.26 13.33
C GLU A 59 3.17 11.22 12.20
N THR A 60 3.94 12.30 11.99
CA THR A 60 3.80 13.15 10.80
C THR A 60 3.95 12.32 9.52
N PHE A 61 4.84 11.33 9.53
CA PHE A 61 5.06 10.41 8.41
C PHE A 61 4.10 9.23 8.47
N PHE A 62 4.10 8.50 9.58
CA PHE A 62 3.56 7.14 9.63
C PHE A 62 2.13 7.04 10.17
N GLY A 63 1.59 8.16 10.67
CA GLY A 63 0.28 8.23 11.31
C GLY A 63 0.30 7.78 12.76
N VAL A 64 -0.89 7.67 13.34
CA VAL A 64 -1.04 7.24 14.74
C VAL A 64 -0.29 5.93 14.98
N THR A 65 0.61 5.97 15.95
CA THR A 65 1.55 4.91 16.26
C THR A 65 1.63 4.74 17.77
N GLN A 66 1.35 3.53 18.24
CA GLN A 66 1.63 3.11 19.62
C GLN A 66 3.02 2.49 19.73
N ALA A 67 3.43 1.69 18.74
CA ALA A 67 4.76 1.10 18.68
C ALA A 67 5.16 0.77 17.24
N MET A 68 6.47 0.76 16.97
CA MET A 68 7.03 0.26 15.72
C MET A 68 8.10 -0.78 16.00
N TYR A 69 8.16 -1.81 15.14
CA TYR A 69 9.15 -2.88 15.26
C TYR A 69 9.72 -3.25 13.90
N ARG A 70 11.00 -3.62 13.87
CA ARG A 70 11.49 -4.59 12.90
C ARG A 70 11.08 -5.97 13.39
N ALA A 71 10.51 -6.80 12.53
CA ALA A 71 9.92 -8.06 12.92
C ALA A 71 10.12 -9.18 11.90
N ALA A 72 10.29 -10.40 12.42
CA ALA A 72 10.32 -11.62 11.63
C ALA A 72 9.58 -12.73 12.37
N LEU A 73 8.76 -13.50 11.65
CA LEU A 73 8.13 -14.72 12.15
C LEU A 73 9.14 -15.87 12.15
N THR A 74 9.18 -16.64 13.23
CA THR A 74 10.09 -17.77 13.42
C THR A 74 9.32 -19.02 13.84
N PRO A 75 9.28 -20.09 13.03
CA PRO A 75 9.83 -20.18 11.67
C PRO A 75 9.00 -19.35 10.65
N PRO A 76 9.61 -18.88 9.55
CA PRO A 76 8.86 -18.22 8.49
C PRO A 76 7.87 -19.19 7.83
N LYS A 77 6.69 -18.69 7.43
CA LYS A 77 5.71 -19.49 6.69
C LYS A 77 6.12 -19.63 5.23
N GLN A 78 6.02 -20.86 4.72
CA GLN A 78 6.20 -21.16 3.30
C GLN A 78 5.24 -20.32 2.44
N ASP A 79 5.74 -19.90 1.27
CA ASP A 79 5.03 -19.10 0.24
C ASP A 79 4.57 -17.70 0.71
N ALA A 80 5.01 -17.25 1.88
CA ALA A 80 4.79 -15.88 2.31
C ALA A 80 5.67 -14.88 1.54
N GLN A 81 5.17 -13.65 1.37
CA GLN A 81 5.92 -12.55 0.75
C GLN A 81 7.17 -12.16 1.55
N TRP A 82 7.17 -12.42 2.85
CA TRP A 82 8.32 -12.21 3.72
C TRP A 82 8.39 -13.40 4.67
N THR A 83 8.08 -13.21 5.96
CA THR A 83 8.04 -14.32 6.93
C THR A 83 6.62 -14.80 7.24
N GLY A 84 5.59 -14.06 6.83
CA GLY A 84 4.18 -14.47 6.94
C GLY A 84 3.42 -13.87 8.11
N ILE A 85 3.88 -12.76 8.69
CA ILE A 85 3.22 -12.11 9.83
C ILE A 85 1.76 -11.76 9.53
N THR A 86 1.46 -11.16 8.38
CA THR A 86 0.09 -10.75 8.00
C THR A 86 -0.91 -11.90 8.04
N THR A 87 -0.57 -13.02 7.40
CA THR A 87 -1.46 -14.19 7.38
C THR A 87 -1.49 -14.88 8.73
N ARG A 88 -0.38 -14.89 9.48
CA ARG A 88 -0.34 -15.49 10.82
C ARG A 88 -1.20 -14.73 11.84
N LEU A 89 -1.25 -13.39 11.79
CA LEU A 89 -2.13 -12.59 12.63
C LEU A 89 -3.60 -12.99 12.41
N ALA A 90 -4.05 -13.07 11.16
CA ALA A 90 -5.41 -13.46 10.82
C ALA A 90 -5.72 -14.94 11.12
N GLU A 91 -4.75 -15.83 10.87
CA GLU A 91 -4.84 -17.25 11.22
C GLU A 91 -5.07 -17.41 12.73
N LYS A 92 -4.30 -16.69 13.56
CA LYS A 92 -4.45 -16.72 15.02
C LYS A 92 -5.80 -16.21 15.50
N LEU A 93 -6.35 -15.15 14.87
CA LEU A 93 -7.68 -14.66 15.19
C LEU A 93 -8.78 -15.70 14.92
N LEU A 94 -8.63 -16.51 13.86
CA LEU A 94 -9.55 -17.63 13.59
C LEU A 94 -9.34 -18.79 14.57
N GLU A 95 -8.09 -19.15 14.90
CA GLU A 95 -7.76 -20.20 15.89
C GLU A 95 -8.39 -19.90 17.25
N ASP A 96 -8.36 -18.64 17.67
CA ASP A 96 -8.87 -18.20 18.97
C ASP A 96 -10.39 -17.95 18.98
N GLY A 97 -11.05 -18.02 17.83
CA GLY A 97 -12.46 -17.62 17.70
C GLY A 97 -12.69 -16.11 17.93
N ALA A 98 -11.64 -15.30 17.87
CA ALA A 98 -11.71 -13.84 17.98
C ALA A 98 -12.45 -13.22 16.77
N VAL A 99 -12.40 -13.89 15.62
CA VAL A 99 -13.20 -13.58 14.42
C VAL A 99 -13.83 -14.85 13.84
N ASP A 100 -14.96 -14.67 13.15
CA ASP A 100 -15.71 -15.74 12.49
C ASP A 100 -15.25 -15.91 11.03
N ALA A 101 -14.70 -14.84 10.45
CA ALA A 101 -14.25 -14.80 9.06
C ALA A 101 -13.13 -13.78 8.84
N VAL A 102 -12.27 -14.07 7.86
CA VAL A 102 -11.24 -13.17 7.34
C VAL A 102 -11.57 -12.84 5.89
N LEU A 103 -11.75 -11.56 5.59
CA LEU A 103 -11.90 -11.03 4.24
C LEU A 103 -10.52 -10.64 3.73
N THR A 104 -10.06 -11.31 2.67
CA THR A 104 -8.69 -11.16 2.15
C THR A 104 -8.65 -11.46 0.64
N MET A 105 -7.45 -11.55 0.08
CA MET A 105 -7.18 -11.95 -1.30
C MET A 105 -6.53 -13.34 -1.36
N VAL A 106 -6.93 -14.12 -2.35
CA VAL A 106 -6.29 -15.37 -2.78
C VAL A 106 -5.87 -15.22 -4.26
N PRO A 107 -4.97 -16.08 -4.80
CA PRO A 107 -4.67 -16.04 -6.23
C PRO A 107 -5.85 -16.56 -7.06
N ASP A 108 -5.97 -16.07 -8.30
CA ASP A 108 -6.81 -16.72 -9.31
C ASP A 108 -6.28 -18.15 -9.58
N ALA A 109 -7.20 -19.06 -9.94
CA ALA A 109 -6.85 -20.45 -10.20
C ALA A 109 -5.88 -20.64 -11.38
N HIS A 110 -5.85 -19.68 -12.32
CA HIS A 110 -5.01 -19.73 -13.51
C HIS A 110 -3.95 -18.62 -13.55
N ASP A 111 -3.94 -17.74 -12.55
CA ASP A 111 -2.98 -16.64 -12.47
C ASP A 111 -2.62 -16.35 -11.00
N ARG A 112 -1.39 -16.71 -10.62
CA ARG A 112 -0.87 -16.53 -9.26
C ARG A 112 -0.79 -15.07 -8.81
N TRP A 113 -0.70 -14.12 -9.74
CA TRP A 113 -0.57 -12.70 -9.45
C TRP A 113 -1.91 -12.01 -9.34
N LYS A 114 -2.90 -12.47 -10.10
CA LYS A 114 -4.24 -11.89 -10.13
C LYS A 114 -4.91 -12.01 -8.75
N PRO A 115 -5.27 -10.89 -8.11
CA PRO A 115 -5.95 -10.90 -6.81
C PRO A 115 -7.41 -11.28 -6.97
N VAL A 116 -7.88 -12.14 -6.06
CA VAL A 116 -9.27 -12.57 -6.01
C VAL A 116 -9.80 -12.46 -4.58
N PRO A 117 -10.88 -11.68 -4.32
CA PRO A 117 -11.45 -11.58 -2.98
C PRO A 117 -11.95 -12.94 -2.47
N ALA A 118 -11.65 -13.26 -1.22
CA ALA A 118 -12.13 -14.46 -0.55
C ALA A 118 -12.53 -14.21 0.92
N ILE A 119 -13.53 -14.95 1.37
CA ILE A 119 -13.92 -15.08 2.78
C ILE A 119 -13.33 -16.40 3.29
N ILE A 120 -12.42 -16.33 4.27
CA ILE A 120 -11.78 -17.50 4.88
C ILE A 120 -12.32 -17.67 6.30
N THR A 121 -12.89 -18.84 6.59
CA THR A 121 -13.49 -19.16 7.91
C THR A 121 -12.74 -20.25 8.68
N GLN A 122 -11.74 -20.87 8.05
CA GLN A 122 -10.90 -21.91 8.66
C GLN A 122 -9.47 -21.42 8.75
N ALA A 123 -8.86 -21.45 9.95
CA ALA A 123 -7.51 -20.95 10.18
C ALA A 123 -6.49 -21.53 9.19
N ARG A 124 -6.49 -22.86 9.00
CA ARG A 124 -5.59 -23.56 8.07
C ARG A 124 -5.66 -23.03 6.63
N ASP A 125 -6.81 -22.50 6.21
CA ASP A 125 -7.02 -22.04 4.85
C ASP A 125 -6.38 -20.66 4.61
N MET A 126 -5.92 -19.95 5.66
CA MET A 126 -5.12 -18.73 5.53
C MET A 126 -3.81 -18.94 4.76
N ALA A 127 -3.32 -20.19 4.65
CA ALA A 127 -2.20 -20.53 3.80
C ALA A 127 -2.44 -20.15 2.32
N ARG A 128 -3.69 -20.19 1.84
CA ARG A 128 -4.09 -19.83 0.47
C ARG A 128 -3.90 -18.35 0.16
N ALA A 129 -3.91 -17.49 1.18
CA ALA A 129 -3.80 -16.04 1.06
C ALA A 129 -2.35 -15.52 1.16
N ARG A 130 -1.34 -16.41 1.17
CA ARG A 130 0.06 -16.02 1.31
C ARG A 130 0.65 -15.50 0.00
N GLY A 131 1.51 -14.49 0.11
CA GLY A 131 2.22 -13.88 -1.00
C GLY A 131 1.56 -12.60 -1.52
N MET A 132 2.29 -11.84 -2.33
CA MET A 132 1.78 -10.63 -2.96
C MET A 132 0.89 -10.95 -4.16
N ARG A 133 -0.12 -10.11 -4.39
CA ARG A 133 -0.98 -10.11 -5.58
C ARG A 133 -0.97 -8.70 -6.18
N MET A 134 -1.07 -8.62 -7.49
CA MET A 134 -0.96 -7.38 -8.26
C MET A 134 -2.15 -7.24 -9.19
N GLY A 135 -2.85 -6.11 -9.08
CA GLY A 135 -4.16 -5.94 -9.71
C GLY A 135 -5.13 -5.18 -8.80
N TYR A 136 -6.27 -4.78 -9.37
CA TYR A 136 -7.40 -4.31 -8.59
C TYR A 136 -8.31 -5.47 -8.23
N ALA A 137 -8.85 -5.44 -7.02
CA ALA A 137 -9.80 -6.45 -6.56
C ALA A 137 -10.79 -5.84 -5.55
N PRO A 138 -12.09 -6.14 -5.70
CA PRO A 138 -13.16 -5.53 -4.91
C PRO A 138 -13.29 -6.14 -3.51
N LEU A 139 -12.26 -6.01 -2.67
CA LEU A 139 -12.22 -6.58 -1.31
C LEU A 139 -13.49 -6.28 -0.50
N LEU A 140 -13.93 -5.02 -0.51
CA LEU A 140 -15.04 -4.56 0.33
C LEU A 140 -16.41 -5.01 -0.19
N ALA A 141 -16.49 -5.53 -1.42
CA ALA A 141 -17.72 -6.16 -1.90
C ALA A 141 -18.03 -7.47 -1.14
N LEU A 142 -17.07 -8.02 -0.39
CA LEU A 142 -17.29 -9.16 0.50
C LEU A 142 -18.02 -8.80 1.81
N LEU A 143 -18.14 -7.51 2.17
CA LEU A 143 -18.75 -7.10 3.44
C LEU A 143 -20.22 -7.55 3.53
N GLU A 144 -21.00 -7.36 2.46
CA GLU A 144 -22.42 -7.72 2.44
C GLU A 144 -22.61 -9.24 2.45
N PRO A 145 -21.95 -10.04 1.58
CA PRO A 145 -21.98 -11.51 1.68
C PRO A 145 -21.54 -12.04 3.04
N ALA A 146 -20.52 -11.44 3.67
CA ALA A 146 -20.06 -11.86 4.99
C ALA A 146 -21.12 -11.61 6.08
N ALA A 147 -21.79 -10.45 6.03
CA ALA A 147 -22.88 -10.13 6.95
C ALA A 147 -24.11 -11.02 6.72
N GLU A 148 -24.45 -11.29 5.46
CA GLU A 148 -25.55 -12.19 5.06
C GLU A 148 -25.30 -13.64 5.47
N ALA A 149 -24.04 -14.09 5.44
CA ALA A 149 -23.61 -15.39 5.97
C ALA A 149 -23.63 -15.45 7.52
N GLY A 150 -23.98 -14.36 8.19
CA GLY A 150 -24.15 -14.31 9.65
C GLY A 150 -22.87 -14.04 10.43
N HIS A 151 -21.75 -13.73 9.79
CA HIS A 151 -20.51 -13.37 10.48
C HIS A 151 -20.68 -12.05 11.24
N LYS A 152 -20.24 -12.00 12.50
CA LYS A 152 -20.39 -10.83 13.38
C LYS A 152 -19.06 -10.19 13.73
N LYS A 153 -18.02 -10.99 13.88
CA LYS A 153 -16.65 -10.53 14.13
C LYS A 153 -15.79 -10.89 12.92
N ILE A 154 -15.18 -9.91 12.27
CA ILE A 154 -14.38 -10.14 11.06
C ILE A 154 -12.97 -9.56 11.19
N ALA A 155 -12.04 -10.14 10.45
CA ALA A 155 -10.79 -9.47 10.11
C ALA A 155 -10.77 -9.12 8.62
N VAL A 156 -10.20 -7.98 8.26
CA VAL A 156 -9.99 -7.53 6.89
C VAL A 156 -8.49 -7.33 6.66
N ILE A 157 -7.93 -8.03 5.68
CA ILE A 157 -6.55 -7.81 5.22
C ILE A 157 -6.64 -6.97 3.94
N GLY A 158 -6.18 -5.72 4.02
CA GLY A 158 -6.38 -4.76 2.93
C GLY A 158 -5.26 -3.76 2.75
N ILE A 159 -5.21 -3.18 1.56
CA ILE A 159 -4.34 -2.05 1.23
C ILE A 159 -4.99 -0.71 1.64
N PRO A 160 -4.25 0.43 1.65
CA PRO A 160 -4.72 1.69 2.21
C PRO A 160 -6.06 2.19 1.64
N CYS A 161 -6.27 2.11 0.32
CA CYS A 161 -7.52 2.57 -0.29
C CYS A 161 -8.75 1.76 0.11
N GLN A 162 -8.57 0.47 0.41
CA GLN A 162 -9.62 -0.41 0.92
C GLN A 162 -9.85 -0.14 2.40
N VAL A 163 -8.79 -0.06 3.22
CA VAL A 163 -8.95 0.20 4.66
C VAL A 163 -9.54 1.58 4.93
N TYR A 164 -9.18 2.60 4.15
CA TYR A 164 -9.81 3.93 4.26
C TYR A 164 -11.33 3.84 4.06
N ALA A 165 -11.77 3.19 2.98
CA ALA A 165 -13.18 3.06 2.68
C ALA A 165 -13.92 2.17 3.69
N LEU A 166 -13.28 1.10 4.17
CA LEU A 166 -13.79 0.26 5.27
C LEU A 166 -14.10 1.12 6.51
N ARG A 167 -13.13 1.92 6.96
CA ARG A 167 -13.29 2.76 8.17
C ARG A 167 -14.29 3.91 7.99
N ALA A 168 -14.48 4.39 6.76
CA ALA A 168 -15.51 5.38 6.46
C ALA A 168 -16.94 4.81 6.52
N LEU A 169 -17.09 3.49 6.32
CA LEU A 169 -18.38 2.80 6.32
C LEU A 169 -18.64 2.00 7.61
N GLU A 170 -17.62 1.74 8.42
CA GLU A 170 -17.61 0.81 9.56
C GLU A 170 -18.86 0.89 10.46
N GLU A 171 -19.25 2.09 10.87
CA GLU A 171 -20.41 2.31 11.76
C GLU A 171 -21.75 1.83 11.16
N LYS A 172 -21.85 1.73 9.83
CA LYS A 172 -23.06 1.31 9.10
C LYS A 172 -23.09 -0.17 8.75
N LEU A 173 -21.98 -0.89 8.96
CA LEU A 173 -21.86 -2.29 8.52
C LEU A 173 -22.52 -3.30 9.47
N GLY A 174 -22.74 -2.92 10.73
CA GLY A 174 -23.43 -3.78 11.71
C GLY A 174 -22.62 -4.98 12.22
N PHE A 175 -21.31 -5.03 11.97
CA PHE A 175 -20.41 -6.00 12.61
C PHE A 175 -20.17 -5.63 14.08
N GLU A 176 -20.09 -6.63 14.94
CA GLU A 176 -19.75 -6.45 16.36
C GLU A 176 -18.29 -6.05 16.55
N ARG A 177 -17.40 -6.55 15.68
CA ARG A 177 -15.98 -6.23 15.71
C ARG A 177 -15.34 -6.37 14.34
N ILE A 178 -14.50 -5.40 13.97
CA ILE A 178 -13.66 -5.44 12.78
C ILE A 178 -12.20 -5.22 13.16
N TYR A 179 -11.35 -6.21 12.88
CA TYR A 179 -9.89 -6.05 12.87
C TYR A 179 -9.42 -5.68 11.47
N ALA A 180 -8.60 -4.64 11.32
CA ALA A 180 -7.97 -4.31 10.04
C ALA A 180 -6.46 -4.56 10.10
N ILE A 181 -5.99 -5.55 9.32
CA ILE A 181 -4.57 -5.84 9.13
C ILE A 181 -4.15 -5.17 7.82
N GLY A 182 -3.42 -4.07 7.94
CA GLY A 182 -2.98 -3.29 6.80
C GLY A 182 -1.65 -3.77 6.24
N THR A 183 -1.50 -3.71 4.92
CA THR A 183 -0.18 -3.69 4.28
C THR A 183 0.08 -2.30 3.68
N PRO A 184 1.33 -1.84 3.63
CA PRO A 184 1.65 -0.64 2.87
C PRO A 184 1.47 -0.90 1.38
N CYS A 185 1.09 0.13 0.62
CA CYS A 185 0.95 0.01 -0.82
C CYS A 185 1.32 1.33 -1.51
N SER A 186 2.14 1.22 -2.54
CA SER A 186 2.32 2.25 -3.56
C SER A 186 2.31 1.58 -4.92
N ASP A 187 2.01 2.35 -5.96
CA ASP A 187 2.32 1.97 -7.34
C ASP A 187 1.68 0.62 -7.78
N ASN A 188 0.43 0.38 -7.38
CA ASN A 188 -0.34 -0.75 -7.92
C ASN A 188 -0.77 -0.48 -9.38
N THR A 189 -1.05 -1.53 -10.12
CA THR A 189 -1.51 -1.47 -11.52
C THR A 189 -2.45 -2.65 -11.81
N THR A 190 -2.92 -2.79 -13.05
CA THR A 190 -3.71 -3.97 -13.46
C THR A 190 -2.81 -5.21 -13.55
N THR A 191 -3.40 -6.39 -13.45
CA THR A 191 -2.65 -7.65 -13.54
C THR A 191 -1.94 -7.77 -14.89
N GLU A 192 -2.57 -7.32 -15.98
CA GLU A 192 -2.02 -7.36 -17.34
C GLU A 192 -0.77 -6.47 -17.47
N ASN A 193 -0.83 -5.26 -16.91
CA ASN A 193 0.33 -4.38 -16.85
C ASN A 193 1.43 -5.00 -15.98
N PHE A 194 1.08 -5.63 -14.87
CA PHE A 194 2.06 -6.31 -14.03
C PHE A 194 2.79 -7.43 -14.78
N HIS A 195 2.08 -8.29 -15.52
CA HIS A 195 2.71 -9.31 -16.39
C HIS A 195 3.64 -8.69 -17.43
N SER A 196 3.18 -7.64 -18.12
CA SER A 196 3.99 -6.88 -19.08
C SER A 196 5.27 -6.31 -18.43
N PHE A 197 5.22 -5.94 -17.14
CA PHE A 197 6.42 -5.54 -16.41
C PHE A 197 7.35 -6.71 -16.11
N VAL A 198 6.82 -7.86 -15.65
CA VAL A 198 7.63 -9.07 -15.38
C VAL A 198 8.33 -9.56 -16.66
N ASP A 199 7.65 -9.53 -17.81
CA ASP A 199 8.21 -9.89 -19.13
C ASP A 199 9.42 -9.04 -19.52
N ARG A 200 9.54 -7.82 -18.98
CA ARG A 200 10.68 -6.93 -19.24
C ARG A 200 11.84 -7.13 -18.27
N LEU A 201 11.65 -7.92 -17.20
CA LEU A 201 12.67 -8.15 -16.18
C LEU A 201 13.46 -9.44 -16.40
N THR A 202 12.90 -10.43 -17.09
CA THR A 202 13.48 -11.78 -17.20
C THR A 202 13.00 -12.47 -18.47
N ASP A 203 13.82 -13.37 -19.02
CA ASP A 203 13.49 -14.22 -20.18
C ASP A 203 12.62 -15.44 -19.82
N ALA A 204 12.29 -15.62 -18.53
CA ALA A 204 11.44 -16.71 -18.02
C ALA A 204 10.36 -16.18 -17.05
N PRO A 205 9.51 -15.24 -17.48
CA PRO A 205 8.52 -14.56 -16.62
C PRO A 205 7.49 -15.52 -16.00
N GLU A 206 7.10 -16.57 -16.71
CA GLU A 206 6.12 -17.57 -16.31
C GLU A 206 6.53 -18.38 -15.08
N THR A 207 7.85 -18.50 -14.82
CA THR A 207 8.39 -19.23 -13.67
C THR A 207 8.63 -18.36 -12.44
N VAL A 208 8.32 -17.05 -12.50
CA VAL A 208 8.50 -16.13 -11.37
C VAL A 208 7.41 -16.38 -10.32
N THR A 209 7.81 -16.71 -9.11
CA THR A 209 6.93 -16.97 -7.97
C THR A 209 6.92 -15.86 -6.92
N TYR A 210 7.87 -14.92 -7.04
CA TYR A 210 8.12 -13.86 -6.07
C TYR A 210 8.68 -12.63 -6.75
N LEU A 211 8.17 -11.46 -6.36
CA LEU A 211 8.70 -10.17 -6.74
C LEU A 211 8.61 -9.23 -5.54
N GLU A 212 9.68 -8.52 -5.20
CA GLU A 212 9.66 -7.50 -4.16
C GLU A 212 10.57 -6.33 -4.49
N PHE A 213 10.08 -5.11 -4.28
CA PHE A 213 10.89 -3.88 -4.38
C PHE A 213 11.50 -3.60 -3.01
N ARG A 214 12.73 -4.04 -2.79
CA ARG A 214 13.36 -4.02 -1.47
C ARG A 214 13.86 -2.64 -1.06
N ALA A 215 14.01 -2.46 0.25
CA ALA A 215 14.55 -1.23 0.84
C ALA A 215 16.04 -0.98 0.57
N ASP A 216 16.74 -1.94 -0.05
CA ASP A 216 18.13 -1.85 -0.47
C ASP A 216 18.29 -1.57 -1.98
N TYR A 217 17.28 -0.96 -2.60
CA TYR A 217 17.31 -0.48 -4.00
C TYR A 217 17.44 -1.58 -5.06
N HIS A 218 16.99 -2.80 -4.74
CA HIS A 218 16.93 -3.93 -5.66
C HIS A 218 15.51 -4.48 -5.76
N VAL A 219 15.15 -4.96 -6.94
CA VAL A 219 14.02 -5.85 -7.14
C VAL A 219 14.54 -7.28 -6.97
N GLU A 220 13.93 -8.04 -6.07
CA GLU A 220 14.20 -9.46 -5.93
C GLU A 220 13.16 -10.27 -6.71
N LEU A 221 13.64 -11.14 -7.59
CA LEU A 221 12.84 -12.18 -8.23
C LEU A 221 13.21 -13.54 -7.64
N ARG A 222 12.21 -14.40 -7.42
CA ARG A 222 12.43 -15.83 -7.16
C ARG A 222 11.65 -16.65 -8.16
N PHE A 223 12.22 -17.79 -8.51
CA PHE A 223 11.69 -18.68 -9.54
C PHE A 223 11.25 -20.02 -8.94
N GLU A 224 10.41 -20.77 -9.66
CA GLU A 224 9.90 -22.09 -9.24
C GLU A 224 11.03 -23.10 -8.93
N ASN A 225 12.15 -23.01 -9.64
CA ASN A 225 13.33 -23.86 -9.41
C ASN A 225 14.22 -23.42 -8.24
N GLY A 226 13.82 -22.39 -7.48
CA GLY A 226 14.57 -21.85 -6.34
C GLY A 226 15.66 -20.82 -6.70
N ARG A 227 15.88 -20.53 -8.00
CA ARG A 227 16.77 -19.44 -8.43
C ARG A 227 16.29 -18.11 -7.82
N LYS A 228 17.25 -17.25 -7.48
CA LYS A 228 16.99 -15.88 -7.05
C LYS A 228 17.80 -14.90 -7.89
N GLU A 229 17.19 -13.78 -8.21
CA GLU A 229 17.83 -12.70 -8.97
C GLU A 229 17.60 -11.36 -8.28
N LEU A 230 18.62 -10.51 -8.27
CA LEU A 230 18.57 -9.16 -7.71
C LEU A 230 18.88 -8.13 -8.81
N ILE A 231 17.88 -7.34 -9.15
CA ILE A 231 17.96 -6.33 -10.20
C ILE A 231 18.04 -4.94 -9.56
N PRO A 232 19.15 -4.18 -9.70
CA PRO A 232 19.23 -2.82 -9.18
C PRO A 232 18.15 -1.92 -9.78
N PHE A 233 17.52 -1.04 -8.98
CA PHE A 233 16.47 -0.12 -9.45
C PHE A 233 16.88 0.72 -10.66
N LEU A 234 18.15 1.11 -10.73
CA LEU A 234 18.71 1.91 -11.83
C LEU A 234 18.73 1.16 -13.17
N LYS A 235 18.59 -0.17 -13.16
CA LYS A 235 18.52 -1.02 -14.35
C LYS A 235 17.08 -1.35 -14.75
N LEU A 236 16.08 -0.97 -13.96
CA LEU A 236 14.69 -1.27 -14.29
C LEU A 236 14.25 -0.47 -15.52
N PRO A 237 13.47 -1.10 -16.43
CA PRO A 237 12.99 -0.47 -17.66
C PRO A 237 11.78 0.45 -17.42
N ILE A 238 11.78 1.22 -16.33
CA ILE A 238 10.64 2.08 -15.94
C ILE A 238 10.36 3.14 -17.00
N SER A 239 11.39 3.64 -17.70
CA SER A 239 11.22 4.62 -18.78
C SER A 239 10.51 4.07 -20.02
N ASP A 240 10.40 2.75 -20.12
CA ASP A 240 9.84 2.06 -21.29
C ASP A 240 8.41 1.58 -21.00
N LEU A 241 7.88 1.89 -19.81
CA LEU A 241 6.51 1.62 -19.42
C LEU A 241 5.56 2.66 -20.03
N PRO A 242 4.33 2.26 -20.40
CA PRO A 242 3.29 3.20 -20.79
C PRO A 242 3.06 4.29 -19.75
N ALA A 243 2.65 5.49 -20.20
CA ALA A 243 2.42 6.62 -19.31
C ALA A 243 1.32 6.36 -18.26
N ASP A 244 0.36 5.50 -18.59
CA ASP A 244 -0.76 5.07 -17.76
C ASP A 244 -0.50 3.74 -17.01
N PHE A 245 0.72 3.18 -17.12
CA PHE A 245 1.10 1.95 -16.42
C PHE A 245 0.75 2.03 -14.93
N PHE A 246 1.16 3.11 -14.26
CA PHE A 246 0.61 3.45 -12.96
C PHE A 246 -0.58 4.40 -13.16
N PRO A 247 -1.78 4.05 -12.66
CA PRO A 247 -2.94 4.90 -12.78
C PRO A 247 -2.75 6.20 -12.00
N LEU A 248 -3.51 7.24 -12.37
CA LEU A 248 -3.49 8.50 -11.62
C LEU A 248 -3.88 8.29 -10.14
N THR A 249 -4.73 7.32 -9.83
CA THR A 249 -5.08 6.94 -8.44
C THR A 249 -3.85 6.51 -7.63
N CYS A 250 -2.99 5.64 -8.15
CA CYS A 250 -1.79 5.19 -7.41
C CYS A 250 -0.67 6.24 -7.39
N LYS A 251 -0.56 7.07 -8.44
CA LYS A 251 0.34 8.24 -8.46
C LYS A 251 -0.06 9.31 -7.44
N THR A 252 -1.35 9.37 -7.09
CA THR A 252 -1.92 10.41 -6.21
C THR A 252 -2.49 9.84 -4.91
N CYS A 253 -2.13 8.61 -4.56
CA CYS A 253 -2.52 8.01 -3.29
C CYS A 253 -1.83 8.73 -2.14
N VAL A 254 -2.63 9.12 -1.14
CA VAL A 254 -2.18 9.93 0.00
C VAL A 254 -1.85 9.12 1.24
N ASP A 255 -1.92 7.79 1.16
CA ASP A 255 -1.63 6.88 2.26
C ASP A 255 -0.83 5.67 1.80
N TYR A 256 0.47 5.71 2.05
CA TYR A 256 1.37 4.59 1.78
C TYR A 256 1.42 3.62 2.97
N THR A 257 1.26 4.12 4.21
CA THR A 257 1.49 3.32 5.43
C THR A 257 0.24 2.60 5.95
N ASN A 258 -0.90 2.77 5.27
CA ASN A 258 -2.18 2.24 5.72
C ASN A 258 -2.53 2.80 7.11
N ARG A 259 -2.66 4.13 7.18
CA ARG A 259 -2.76 4.91 8.43
C ARG A 259 -3.95 4.52 9.29
N LEU A 260 -4.99 3.95 8.69
CA LEU A 260 -6.26 3.60 9.34
C LEU A 260 -6.42 2.10 9.67
N ALA A 261 -5.37 1.30 9.48
CA ALA A 261 -5.32 -0.08 9.94
C ALA A 261 -5.22 -0.15 11.48
N ASP A 262 -5.47 -1.31 12.08
CA ASP A 262 -5.18 -1.53 13.50
C ASP A 262 -3.69 -1.86 13.70
N ILE A 263 -3.13 -2.64 12.77
CA ILE A 263 -1.71 -2.92 12.63
C ILE A 263 -1.32 -2.87 11.15
N THR A 264 -0.21 -2.21 10.83
CA THR A 264 0.40 -2.28 9.49
C THR A 264 1.57 -3.25 9.51
N VAL A 265 1.60 -4.17 8.56
CA VAL A 265 2.71 -5.11 8.31
C VAL A 265 3.34 -4.78 6.96
N GLY A 266 4.55 -4.26 6.96
CA GLY A 266 5.27 -3.79 5.79
C GLY A 266 6.73 -4.22 5.75
N TYR A 267 7.56 -3.47 5.03
CA TYR A 267 9.00 -3.75 4.87
C TYR A 267 9.91 -2.52 4.90
N MET A 268 9.38 -1.32 4.61
CA MET A 268 10.22 -0.14 4.32
C MET A 268 11.24 0.19 5.41
N ALA A 269 10.86 0.10 6.68
CA ALA A 269 11.76 0.33 7.81
C ALA A 269 12.32 -0.97 8.44
N GLY A 270 12.11 -2.12 7.78
CA GLY A 270 12.47 -3.44 8.29
C GLY A 270 13.90 -3.88 7.97
N GLU A 271 14.62 -3.18 7.08
CA GLU A 271 16.03 -3.45 6.75
C GLU A 271 16.35 -4.93 6.40
N GLY A 272 15.47 -5.58 5.65
CA GLY A 272 15.59 -6.99 5.27
C GLY A 272 14.67 -7.93 6.05
N ASP A 273 14.08 -7.44 7.14
CA ASP A 273 12.93 -8.06 7.82
C ASP A 273 11.65 -7.28 7.50
N GLN A 274 10.55 -7.60 8.19
CA GLN A 274 9.30 -6.85 8.10
C GLN A 274 9.30 -5.65 9.05
N TRP A 275 8.46 -4.66 8.76
CA TRP A 275 8.22 -3.48 9.59
C TRP A 275 6.78 -3.52 10.11
N LEU A 276 6.61 -3.47 11.43
CA LEU A 276 5.31 -3.40 12.07
C LEU A 276 5.05 -1.99 12.59
N ILE A 277 3.83 -1.50 12.40
CA ILE A 277 3.29 -0.30 13.05
C ILE A 277 2.02 -0.73 13.79
N VAL A 278 2.08 -0.75 15.12
CA VAL A 278 0.91 -0.96 15.97
C VAL A 278 0.23 0.38 16.18
N ARG A 279 -1.04 0.52 15.80
CA ARG A 279 -1.72 1.82 15.73
C ARG A 279 -2.70 2.04 16.87
N ASN A 280 -3.35 0.98 17.34
CA ASN A 280 -4.31 1.04 18.45
C ASN A 280 -4.37 -0.28 19.23
N GLY A 281 -5.27 -0.35 20.21
CA GLY A 281 -5.44 -1.52 21.07
C GLY A 281 -5.74 -2.81 20.33
N ARG A 282 -6.53 -2.78 19.23
CA ARG A 282 -6.78 -3.96 18.39
C ARG A 282 -5.51 -4.46 17.71
N GLY A 283 -4.64 -3.53 17.28
CA GLY A 283 -3.33 -3.87 16.73
C GLY A 283 -2.42 -4.53 17.76
N ALA A 284 -2.41 -3.99 18.98
CA ALA A 284 -1.62 -4.52 20.09
C ALA A 284 -2.09 -5.92 20.50
N GLU A 285 -3.41 -6.12 20.54
CA GLU A 285 -4.05 -7.42 20.79
C GLU A 285 -3.62 -8.47 19.76
N MET A 286 -3.70 -8.16 18.46
CA MET A 286 -3.25 -9.08 17.40
C MET A 286 -1.75 -9.42 17.52
N LEU A 287 -0.91 -8.41 17.78
CA LEU A 287 0.52 -8.63 17.95
C LEU A 287 0.83 -9.53 19.17
N ALA A 288 0.11 -9.33 20.28
CA ALA A 288 0.27 -10.13 21.49
C ALA A 288 -0.08 -11.61 21.23
N GLY A 289 -1.11 -11.88 20.43
CA GLY A 289 -1.56 -13.24 20.10
C GLY A 289 -0.49 -14.12 19.45
N ILE A 290 0.48 -13.54 18.76
CA ILE A 290 1.57 -14.26 18.08
C ILE A 290 2.96 -13.87 18.60
N ARG A 291 3.04 -13.19 19.75
CA ARG A 291 4.30 -12.61 20.25
C ARG A 291 5.43 -13.62 20.39
N ASN A 292 5.11 -14.84 20.83
CA ASN A 292 6.08 -15.91 21.04
C ASN A 292 6.64 -16.51 19.73
N GLU A 293 6.00 -16.21 18.60
CA GLU A 293 6.44 -16.63 17.25
C GLU A 293 7.25 -15.51 16.55
N LEU A 294 7.48 -14.37 17.20
CA LEU A 294 8.09 -13.19 16.61
C LEU A 294 9.44 -12.85 17.24
N THR A 295 10.41 -12.56 16.38
CA THR A 295 11.55 -11.71 16.74
C THR A 295 11.13 -10.25 16.55
N LEU A 296 11.26 -9.42 17.59
CA LEU A 296 10.94 -7.98 17.54
C LEU A 296 12.15 -7.16 17.98
N ASP A 297 12.58 -6.25 17.12
CA ASP A 297 13.64 -5.28 17.39
C ASP A 297 13.13 -3.85 17.19
N ALA A 298 13.79 -2.89 17.84
CA ALA A 298 13.56 -1.48 17.55
C ALA A 298 13.98 -1.14 16.10
N PRO A 299 13.16 -0.40 15.33
CA PRO A 299 13.57 0.10 14.02
C PRO A 299 14.79 1.02 14.14
N ARG A 300 15.71 0.94 13.18
CA ARG A 300 16.85 1.86 13.11
C ARG A 300 16.55 3.03 12.18
N SER A 301 17.29 4.12 12.31
CA SER A 301 17.21 5.29 11.43
C SER A 301 18.63 5.77 11.13
N LYS A 302 19.04 5.76 9.86
CA LYS A 302 20.41 6.18 9.45
C LYS A 302 20.39 6.84 8.08
N GLY A 303 21.30 7.79 7.89
CA GLY A 303 21.50 8.49 6.62
C GLY A 303 20.73 9.81 6.55
N ASN A 304 20.70 10.41 5.36
CA ASN A 304 20.00 11.66 5.11
C ASN A 304 19.22 11.54 3.78
N ARG A 305 17.91 11.73 3.84
CA ARG A 305 17.03 11.60 2.66
C ARG A 305 16.93 12.85 1.79
N THR A 306 17.26 14.05 2.29
CA THR A 306 16.90 15.33 1.67
C THR A 306 17.39 15.45 0.23
N GLY A 307 18.65 15.06 -0.05
CA GLY A 307 19.22 15.10 -1.41
C GLY A 307 18.52 14.15 -2.37
N ALA A 308 18.23 12.92 -1.93
CA ALA A 308 17.54 11.92 -2.74
C ALA A 308 16.10 12.36 -3.07
N VAL A 309 15.38 12.91 -2.08
CA VAL A 309 14.01 13.40 -2.28
C VAL A 309 13.99 14.62 -3.22
N LYS A 310 14.90 15.58 -3.06
CA LYS A 310 15.03 16.71 -4.01
C LYS A 310 15.32 16.24 -5.44
N GLY A 311 16.22 15.28 -5.59
CA GLY A 311 16.53 14.69 -6.90
C GLY A 311 15.32 14.01 -7.54
N PHE A 312 14.56 13.24 -6.75
CA PHE A 312 13.30 12.63 -7.19
C PHE A 312 12.30 13.71 -7.64
N ILE A 313 12.03 14.73 -6.82
CA ILE A 313 11.11 15.82 -7.14
C ILE A 313 11.47 16.50 -8.46
N THR A 314 12.75 16.83 -8.67
CA THR A 314 13.21 17.44 -9.92
C THR A 314 12.95 16.53 -11.11
N ASN A 315 13.30 15.24 -11.01
CA ASN A 315 13.08 14.28 -12.08
C ASN A 315 11.60 14.05 -12.38
N THR A 316 10.75 13.95 -11.37
CA THR A 316 9.29 13.81 -11.53
C THR A 316 8.71 15.03 -12.22
N ARG A 317 9.15 16.25 -11.85
CA ARG A 317 8.73 17.49 -12.52
C ARG A 317 9.15 17.52 -13.99
N LEU A 318 10.38 17.10 -14.31
CA LEU A 318 10.88 17.03 -15.70
C LEU A 318 10.11 15.99 -16.52
N ALA A 319 9.93 14.78 -15.99
CA ALA A 319 9.17 13.70 -16.63
C ALA A 319 7.71 14.10 -16.88
N ALA A 320 7.08 14.75 -15.88
CA ALA A 320 5.74 15.30 -16.03
C ALA A 320 5.70 16.48 -17.04
N GLY A 321 6.76 17.27 -17.16
CA GLY A 321 6.85 18.36 -18.15
C GLY A 321 7.14 17.91 -19.58
N GLY A 322 7.29 16.60 -19.85
CA GLY A 322 7.71 16.09 -21.16
C GLY A 322 9.16 16.43 -21.52
N LEU A 323 9.97 16.85 -20.52
CA LEU A 323 11.35 17.25 -20.70
C LEU A 323 12.29 16.04 -20.59
N PRO A 324 13.42 16.03 -21.32
CA PRO A 324 14.35 14.92 -21.30
C PRO A 324 14.91 14.72 -19.89
N VAL A 325 14.61 13.56 -19.31
CA VAL A 325 15.22 13.12 -18.05
C VAL A 325 16.66 12.75 -18.35
N ARG A 326 17.63 13.36 -17.65
CA ARG A 326 19.05 12.99 -17.80
C ARG A 326 19.22 11.53 -17.37
N ARG A 327 19.30 10.63 -18.35
CA ARG A 327 19.57 9.21 -18.10
C ARG A 327 21.03 9.08 -17.67
N MET A 328 21.24 8.42 -16.53
CA MET A 328 22.59 8.07 -16.10
C MET A 328 23.21 7.09 -17.12
N PRO A 329 24.43 7.34 -17.62
CA PRO A 329 25.18 6.40 -18.44
C PRO A 329 25.28 5.00 -17.82
N ASN A 330 25.24 3.96 -18.64
CA ASN A 330 25.14 2.56 -18.20
C ASN A 330 26.27 2.14 -17.23
N PHE A 331 27.51 2.59 -17.46
CA PHE A 331 28.63 2.27 -16.58
C PHE A 331 28.45 2.88 -15.17
N MET A 332 27.91 4.09 -15.06
CA MET A 332 27.65 4.75 -13.78
C MET A 332 26.48 4.08 -13.02
N ARG A 333 25.53 3.45 -13.72
CA ARG A 333 24.43 2.70 -13.07
C ARG A 333 24.95 1.53 -12.26
N GLY A 334 25.98 0.83 -12.75
CA GLY A 334 26.61 -0.28 -12.03
C GLY A 334 27.26 0.19 -10.73
N VAL A 335 28.06 1.26 -10.81
CA VAL A 335 28.75 1.85 -9.65
C VAL A 335 27.75 2.39 -8.62
N MET A 336 26.76 3.16 -9.06
CA MET A 336 25.74 3.71 -8.17
C MET A 336 24.84 2.62 -7.58
N GLY A 337 24.51 1.56 -8.33
CA GLY A 337 23.77 0.41 -7.82
C GLY A 337 24.49 -0.32 -6.68
N TRP A 338 25.82 -0.39 -6.73
CA TRP A 338 26.63 -0.94 -5.63
C TRP A 338 26.78 0.03 -4.45
N LEU A 339 26.83 1.34 -4.72
CA LEU A 339 27.08 2.37 -3.71
C LEU A 339 25.82 2.76 -2.93
N MET A 340 24.67 2.94 -3.59
CA MET A 340 23.42 3.42 -2.99
C MET A 340 22.97 2.62 -1.76
N PRO A 341 23.00 1.28 -1.75
CA PRO A 341 22.63 0.51 -0.55
C PRO A 341 23.54 0.80 0.65
N LYS A 342 24.78 1.27 0.44
CA LYS A 342 25.78 1.54 1.48
C LYS A 342 25.67 2.94 2.10
N ILE A 343 25.37 3.94 1.27
CA ILE A 343 25.36 5.35 1.68
C ILE A 343 23.97 5.96 1.79
N GLY A 344 22.96 5.32 1.19
CA GLY A 344 21.57 5.80 1.19
C GLY A 344 20.91 5.77 2.57
N PRO A 345 19.76 6.45 2.72
CA PRO A 345 18.95 6.36 3.92
C PRO A 345 18.52 4.90 4.20
N ARG A 346 18.44 4.53 5.48
CA ARG A 346 18.08 3.17 5.93
C ARG A 346 17.06 3.19 7.07
N GLY A 347 16.31 2.10 7.19
CA GLY A 347 15.28 1.92 8.21
C GLY A 347 14.21 3.00 8.11
N LEU A 348 13.88 3.64 9.23
CA LEU A 348 12.89 4.72 9.27
C LEU A 348 13.23 5.88 8.33
N GLU A 349 14.52 6.17 8.13
CA GLU A 349 14.91 7.28 7.24
C GLU A 349 14.62 6.96 5.76
N PHE A 350 14.74 5.69 5.36
CA PHE A 350 14.31 5.23 4.04
C PHE A 350 12.79 5.33 3.89
N ALA A 351 12.04 4.89 4.91
CA ALA A 351 10.58 4.99 4.92
C ALA A 351 10.12 6.45 4.78
N ARG A 352 10.69 7.38 5.57
CA ARG A 352 10.41 8.84 5.43
C ARG A 352 10.72 9.34 4.02
N ALA A 353 11.83 8.92 3.42
CA ALA A 353 12.19 9.31 2.05
C ALA A 353 11.12 8.88 1.04
N ARG A 354 10.65 7.63 1.13
CA ARG A 354 9.60 7.10 0.24
C ARG A 354 8.27 7.82 0.42
N LEU A 355 7.89 8.15 1.65
CA LEU A 355 6.67 8.91 1.93
C LEU A 355 6.73 10.34 1.39
N GLU A 356 7.84 11.04 1.57
CA GLU A 356 8.01 12.40 1.02
C GLU A 356 8.03 12.39 -0.53
N MET A 357 8.68 11.39 -1.14
CA MET A 357 8.66 11.19 -2.60
C MET A 357 7.24 10.98 -3.12
N LYS A 358 6.46 10.08 -2.51
CA LYS A 358 5.06 9.82 -2.90
C LYS A 358 4.14 11.01 -2.65
N ALA A 359 4.37 11.75 -1.56
CA ALA A 359 3.63 12.98 -1.28
C ALA A 359 3.89 14.06 -2.34
N ALA A 360 5.16 14.24 -2.74
CA ALA A 360 5.51 15.19 -3.80
C ALA A 360 4.98 14.74 -5.18
N GLU A 361 5.06 13.44 -5.48
CA GLU A 361 4.48 12.86 -6.69
C GLU A 361 2.97 13.13 -6.76
N THR A 362 2.25 12.95 -5.65
CA THR A 362 0.82 13.26 -5.57
C THR A 362 0.52 14.70 -5.94
N VAL A 363 1.26 15.66 -5.38
CA VAL A 363 1.04 17.09 -5.66
C VAL A 363 1.33 17.40 -7.13
N LEU A 364 2.47 16.94 -7.66
CA LEU A 364 2.87 17.22 -9.04
C LEU A 364 1.90 16.61 -10.08
N HIS A 365 1.46 15.36 -9.87
CA HIS A 365 0.53 14.72 -10.80
C HIS A 365 -0.88 15.30 -10.72
N LEU A 366 -1.39 15.63 -9.53
CA LEU A 366 -2.69 16.30 -9.44
C LEU A 366 -2.65 17.71 -10.04
N GLU A 367 -1.59 18.47 -9.81
CA GLU A 367 -1.44 19.82 -10.40
C GLU A 367 -1.49 19.78 -11.92
N ARG A 368 -0.86 18.77 -12.53
CA ARG A 368 -0.83 18.60 -13.98
C ARG A 368 -2.10 18.00 -14.56
N GLU A 369 -2.57 16.89 -14.00
CA GLU A 369 -3.57 16.02 -14.63
C GLU A 369 -4.99 16.28 -14.12
N ALA A 370 -5.14 16.82 -12.90
CA ALA A 370 -6.45 17.07 -12.30
C ALA A 370 -6.44 18.25 -11.29
N PRO A 371 -6.02 19.47 -11.69
CA PRO A 371 -5.78 20.59 -10.77
C PRO A 371 -7.02 20.96 -9.94
N ALA A 372 -8.22 20.89 -10.53
CA ALA A 372 -9.48 21.13 -9.85
C ALA A 372 -9.74 20.19 -8.66
N LYS A 373 -9.14 18.99 -8.66
CA LYS A 373 -9.30 18.01 -7.58
C LYS A 373 -8.35 18.25 -6.40
N MET A 374 -7.26 18.99 -6.57
CA MET A 374 -6.26 19.24 -5.52
C MET A 374 -6.86 19.80 -4.23
N LYS A 375 -7.85 20.69 -4.36
CA LYS A 375 -8.56 21.31 -3.23
C LYS A 375 -9.11 20.27 -2.25
N ASN A 376 -9.60 19.15 -2.78
CA ASN A 376 -10.28 18.13 -2.01
C ASN A 376 -9.38 16.90 -1.75
N MET A 377 -8.58 16.48 -2.73
CA MET A 377 -7.84 15.21 -2.66
C MET A 377 -6.56 15.26 -1.84
N VAL A 378 -5.95 16.42 -1.60
CA VAL A 378 -4.66 16.52 -0.89
C VAL A 378 -4.88 16.92 0.58
N PRO A 379 -4.84 15.96 1.53
CA PRO A 379 -5.05 16.22 2.95
C PRO A 379 -3.84 16.94 3.59
N LYS A 380 -4.04 17.41 4.82
CA LYS A 380 -3.06 18.20 5.56
C LYS A 380 -1.71 17.50 5.71
N HIS A 381 -1.68 16.21 6.04
CA HIS A 381 -0.42 15.48 6.27
C HIS A 381 0.45 15.40 5.02
N VAL A 382 -0.15 15.29 3.82
CA VAL A 382 0.60 15.32 2.57
C VAL A 382 1.30 16.66 2.38
N TRP A 383 0.61 17.78 2.64
CA TRP A 383 1.20 19.12 2.58
C TRP A 383 2.34 19.30 3.58
N GLN A 384 2.22 18.74 4.79
CA GLN A 384 3.29 18.79 5.79
C GLN A 384 4.55 18.06 5.32
N LEU A 385 4.41 16.91 4.65
CA LEU A 385 5.55 16.14 4.13
C LEU A 385 6.31 16.88 3.01
N VAL A 386 5.61 17.67 2.19
CA VAL A 386 6.22 18.36 1.04
C VAL A 386 6.64 19.80 1.33
N ALA A 387 6.19 20.39 2.43
CA ALA A 387 6.52 21.77 2.82
C ALA A 387 8.03 22.05 2.89
N PRO A 388 8.90 21.16 3.43
CA PRO A 388 10.36 21.37 3.43
C PRO A 388 10.98 21.51 2.03
N TYR A 389 10.27 21.09 0.98
CA TYR A 389 10.70 21.13 -0.40
C TYR A 389 10.07 22.30 -1.19
N GLY A 390 9.42 23.24 -0.50
CA GLY A 390 8.89 24.49 -1.08
C GLY A 390 7.49 24.37 -1.68
N PHE A 391 6.83 23.23 -1.55
CA PHE A 391 5.43 23.09 -1.95
C PHE A 391 4.53 23.87 -1.00
N LYS A 392 3.56 24.60 -1.56
CA LYS A 392 2.54 25.33 -0.81
C LYS A 392 1.17 24.93 -1.33
N LYS A 393 0.20 24.79 -0.42
CA LYS A 393 -1.20 24.69 -0.80
C LYS A 393 -1.58 26.03 -1.46
N SER A 394 -1.97 26.01 -2.73
CA SER A 394 -2.51 27.23 -3.34
C SER A 394 -3.79 27.59 -2.58
N GLU A 395 -3.79 28.74 -1.92
CA GLU A 395 -5.04 29.37 -1.54
C GLU A 395 -5.73 29.70 -2.85
N SER A 396 -6.83 28.99 -3.14
CA SER A 396 -7.67 29.09 -4.34
C SER A 396 -7.26 30.21 -5.30
N ARG A 397 -6.52 29.88 -6.37
CA ARG A 397 -6.54 30.74 -7.55
C ARG A 397 -7.99 30.83 -8.00
N ASN A 398 -8.57 32.01 -7.92
CA ASN A 398 -9.86 32.27 -8.49
C ASN A 398 -9.72 32.07 -10.01
N PRO A 399 -10.53 31.24 -10.68
CA PRO A 399 -10.43 31.01 -12.12
C PRO A 399 -10.63 32.26 -13.00
N ARG A 400 -10.77 33.44 -12.39
CA ARG A 400 -10.96 34.75 -13.01
C ARG A 400 -9.68 35.60 -13.06
N ASP A 401 -8.58 35.16 -12.47
CA ASP A 401 -7.32 35.94 -12.48
C ASP A 401 -6.48 35.75 -13.77
N ASP A 402 -6.91 34.90 -14.71
CA ASP A 402 -6.25 34.69 -16.02
C ASP A 402 -6.92 35.48 -17.17
N THR A 403 -7.65 36.55 -16.86
CA THR A 403 -7.99 37.59 -17.84
C THR A 403 -7.43 38.93 -17.35
N HIS A 404 -6.21 39.22 -17.78
CA HIS A 404 -5.54 40.53 -17.92
C HIS A 404 -4.06 40.45 -17.47
N GLN A 405 -3.20 39.94 -18.36
CA GLN A 405 -1.97 40.61 -18.79
C GLN A 405 -1.39 39.94 -20.02
#